data_AF-A0A919NN05-F1
#
_entry.id   AF-A0A919NN05-F1
#
_cell.length_a   1.000
_cell.length_b   1.000
_cell.length_c   1.000
_cell.angle_alpha   90.00
_cell.angle_beta   90.00
_cell.angle_gamma   90.00
#
_symmetry.space_group_name_H-M   'P 1'
#
loop_
_entity.id
_entity.type
_entity.pdbx_description
1 polymer ?
#
loop_
_entity_poly.entity_id
_entity_poly.type
_entity_poly.pdbx_seq_one_letter_code
_entity_poly.pdbx_strand_id
1 'polypeptide(L)' 'MADLALPHVDGPYPAGYRAIRWASGLIFKASMRDHRVNHRVGQVTTLLAHPSALAEPRFLMRALAIGARAA' A
#
# COMPACT_ATOMS: atom_id res chain seq x y z
N MET A 1 3.61 -5.12 -5.85
CA MET A 1 2.87 -6.02 -4.95
C MET A 1 1.84 -6.77 -5.78
N ALA A 2 2.28 -7.76 -6.55
CA ALA A 2 1.40 -8.40 -7.53
C ALA A 2 1.79 -9.82 -7.92
N ASP A 3 2.79 -10.43 -7.25
CA ASP A 3 3.27 -11.77 -7.64
C ASP A 3 2.18 -12.85 -7.46
N LEU A 4 1.25 -12.63 -6.54
CA LEU A 4 0.14 -13.55 -6.29
C LEU A 4 -1.06 -13.37 -7.21
N ALA A 5 -1.14 -12.28 -7.98
CA ALA A 5 -2.29 -11.98 -8.85
C ALA A 5 -1.94 -12.06 -10.34
N LEU A 6 -0.81 -12.67 -10.68
CA LEU A 6 -0.53 -12.95 -12.07
C LEU A 6 -1.59 -13.94 -12.61
N PRO A 7 -1.97 -13.83 -13.89
CA PRO A 7 -3.03 -14.65 -14.48
C PRO A 7 -2.75 -16.16 -14.46
N HIS A 8 -1.52 -16.58 -14.16
CA HIS A 8 -1.09 -17.96 -14.03
C HIS A 8 -0.93 -18.41 -12.57
N VAL A 9 -1.31 -17.58 -11.59
CA VAL A 9 -1.32 -17.93 -10.17
C VAL A 9 -2.76 -18.20 -9.74
N ASP A 10 -3.17 -19.46 -9.86
CA ASP A 10 -4.46 -19.97 -9.40
C ASP A 10 -4.45 -20.41 -7.93
N GLY A 11 -3.32 -20.18 -7.23
CA GLY A 11 -3.07 -20.68 -5.89
C GLY A 11 -4.04 -20.15 -4.83
N PRO A 12 -4.18 -20.87 -3.69
CA PRO A 12 -4.97 -20.37 -2.58
C PRO A 12 -4.34 -19.08 -2.04
N TYR A 13 -5.05 -17.95 -2.22
CA TYR A 13 -4.61 -16.68 -1.68
C TYR A 13 -4.51 -16.77 -0.15
N PRO A 14 -3.40 -16.32 0.46
CA PRO A 14 -3.26 -16.34 1.90
C PRO A 14 -4.36 -15.52 2.57
N ALA A 15 -4.77 -15.95 3.77
CA ALA A 15 -5.71 -15.21 4.58
C ALA A 15 -5.23 -13.76 4.76
N GLY A 16 -6.11 -12.79 4.53
CA GLY A 16 -5.78 -11.36 4.58
C GLY A 16 -5.30 -10.74 3.26
N TYR A 17 -5.13 -11.52 2.18
CA TYR A 17 -4.75 -10.99 0.85
C TYR A 17 -5.68 -9.86 0.37
N ARG A 18 -6.99 -9.99 0.58
CA ARG A 18 -7.97 -8.94 0.22
C ARG A 18 -7.74 -7.64 0.99
N ALA A 19 -7.48 -7.72 2.29
CA ALA A 19 -7.22 -6.55 3.13
C ALA A 19 -5.92 -5.87 2.73
N ILE A 20 -4.87 -6.66 2.48
CA ILE A 20 -3.58 -6.18 2.02
C ILE A 20 -3.74 -5.49 0.65
N ARG A 21 -4.42 -6.12 -0.31
CA ARG A 21 -4.69 -5.55 -1.64
C ARG A 21 -5.46 -4.22 -1.55
N TRP A 22 -6.47 -4.16 -0.68
CA TRP A 22 -7.22 -2.92 -0.44
C TRP A 22 -6.32 -1.82 0.14
N ALA A 23 -5.50 -2.14 1.15
CA ALA A 23 -4.58 -1.19 1.78
C ALA A 23 -3.53 -0.68 0.78
N SER A 24 -2.96 -1.56 -0.04
CA SER A 24 -2.02 -1.17 -1.10
C SER A 24 -2.66 -0.21 -2.11
N GLY A 25 -3.90 -0.47 -2.51
CA GLY A 25 -4.65 0.42 -3.39
C GLY A 25 -4.92 1.80 -2.78
N LEU A 26 -5.26 1.84 -1.49
CA LEU A 26 -5.44 3.09 -0.74
C LEU A 26 -4.14 3.90 -0.68
N ILE A 27 -3.03 3.26 -0.29
CA ILE A 27 -1.71 3.89 -0.19
C ILE A 27 -1.27 4.46 -1.54
N PHE A 28 -1.46 3.71 -2.62
CA PHE A 28 -1.13 4.15 -3.98
C PHE A 28 -1.96 5.36 -4.43
N LYS A 29 -3.27 5.39 -4.15
CA LYS A 29 -4.10 6.57 -4.43
C LYS A 29 -3.69 7.79 -3.60
N ALA A 30 -3.26 7.57 -2.36
CA ALA A 30 -2.80 8.63 -1.47
C ALA A 30 -1.40 9.15 -1.87
N SER A 31 -0.50 8.30 -2.36
CA SER A 31 0.83 8.71 -2.82
C SER A 31 0.78 9.66 -4.02
N MET A 32 -0.23 9.52 -4.89
CA MET A 32 -0.47 10.46 -5.99
C MET A 32 -0.88 11.87 -5.54
N ARG A 33 -1.29 12.04 -4.28
CA ARG A 33 -1.85 13.30 -3.76
C ARG A 33 -1.02 13.94 -2.64
N ASP A 34 -0.28 13.15 -1.86
CA ASP A 34 0.52 13.63 -0.74
C ASP A 34 2.00 13.25 -0.93
N HIS A 35 2.86 14.27 -0.92
CA HIS A 35 4.31 14.12 -1.12
C HIS A 35 4.98 13.25 -0.04
N ARG A 36 4.50 13.27 1.21
CA ARG A 36 5.07 12.45 2.29
C ARG A 36 4.71 10.98 2.13
N VAL A 37 3.48 10.69 1.70
CA VAL A 37 3.08 9.32 1.35
C VAL A 37 3.91 8.83 0.17
N ASN A 38 4.07 9.67 -0.87
CA ASN A 38 4.91 9.35 -2.02
C ASN A 38 6.37 9.08 -1.64
N HIS A 39 6.97 9.93 -0.81
CA HIS A 39 8.34 9.77 -0.36
C HIS A 39 8.56 8.47 0.42
N ARG A 40 7.65 8.12 1.33
CA ARG A 40 7.73 6.88 2.12
C ARG A 40 7.58 5.63 1.24
N VAL A 41 6.64 5.65 0.29
CA VAL A 41 6.49 4.57 -0.70
C VAL A 41 7.76 4.46 -1.54
N GLY A 42 8.29 5.60 -2.01
CA GLY A 42 9.55 5.69 -2.73
C GLY A 42 10.69 4.99 -1.99
N GLN A 43 10.92 5.35 -0.72
CA GLN A 43 11.93 4.72 0.14
C GLN A 43 11.81 3.20 0.21
N VAL A 44 10.58 2.68 0.28
CA VAL A 44 10.36 1.22 0.33
C VAL A 44 10.60 0.58 -1.03
N THR A 45 10.13 1.20 -2.12
CA THR A 45 10.37 0.70 -3.48
C THR A 45 11.84 0.75 -3.90
N THR A 46 12.61 1.70 -3.36
CA THR A 46 14.05 1.82 -3.56
C THR A 46 14.85 1.07 -2.50
N LEU A 47 14.22 0.21 -1.69
CA LEU A 47 14.85 -0.63 -0.67
C LEU A 47 15.63 0.14 0.42
N LEU A 48 15.35 1.44 0.59
CA LEU A 48 15.90 2.27 1.67
C LEU A 48 15.13 2.11 2.99
N ALA A 49 13.92 1.54 2.94
CA ALA A 49 13.10 1.25 4.10
C ALA A 49 12.43 -0.12 3.96
N HIS A 50 12.22 -0.81 5.08
CA HIS A 50 11.54 -2.10 5.10
C HIS A 50 10.04 -1.93 4.79
N PRO A 51 9.39 -2.85 4.04
CA PRO A 51 7.94 -2.77 3.74
C PRO A 51 7.04 -2.69 4.98
N SER A 52 7.49 -3.15 6.15
CA SER A 52 6.76 -2.95 7.41
C SER A 52 6.54 -1.48 7.76
N ALA A 53 7.37 -0.56 7.23
CA ALA A 53 7.18 0.88 7.38
C ALA A 53 5.88 1.39 6.73
N LEU A 54 5.31 0.67 5.76
CA LEU A 54 3.99 0.97 5.18
C LEU A 54 2.83 0.40 6.00
N ALA A 55 3.11 -0.53 6.91
CA ALA A 55 2.13 -1.12 7.82
C ALA A 55 2.00 -0.33 9.14
N GLU A 56 2.79 0.73 9.33
CA GLU A 56 2.71 1.58 10.52
C GLU A 56 1.30 2.20 10.66
N PRO A 57 0.63 2.08 11.83
CA PRO A 57 -0.74 2.57 12.02
C PRO A 57 -0.89 4.06 11.70
N ARG A 58 0.11 4.86 12.07
CA ARG A 58 0.15 6.31 11.80
C ARG A 58 0.19 6.60 10.29
N PHE A 59 0.92 5.79 9.53
CA PHE A 59 1.02 5.94 8.07
C PHE A 59 -0.30 5.55 7.39
N LEU A 60 -0.89 4.44 7.81
CA LEU A 60 -2.19 3.98 7.30
C LEU A 60 -3.31 4.97 7.59
N MET A 61 -3.38 5.52 8.80
CA MET A 61 -4.37 6.55 9.16
C MET A 61 -4.21 7.82 8.32
N ARG A 62 -2.97 8.23 8.03
CA ARG A 62 -2.71 9.37 7.14
C ARG A 62 -3.17 9.08 5.72
N ALA A 63 -2.81 7.94 5.15
CA ALA A 63 -3.24 7.53 3.82
C ALA A 63 -4.78 7.45 3.72
N LEU A 64 -5.45 6.96 4.78
CA LEU A 64 -6.90 6.93 4.88
C LEU A 64 -7.50 8.35 4.91
N ALA A 65 -6.97 9.26 5.73
CA ALA A 65 -7.46 10.63 5.81
C ALA A 65 -7.31 11.39 4.48
N ILE A 66 -6.23 11.16 3.74
CA ILE A 66 -6.01 11.72 2.40
C ILE A 66 -6.98 11.10 1.39
N GLY A 67 -7.17 9.78 1.43
CA GLY A 67 -8.12 9.07 0.58
C GLY A 67 -9.57 9.50 0.83
N ALA A 68 -9.96 9.71 2.08
CA ALA A 68 -11.29 10.17 2.48
C ALA A 68 -11.57 11.61 2.07
N ARG A 69 -10.56 12.49 2.04
CA ARG A 69 -10.68 13.87 1.53
C ARG A 69 -10.78 13.95 0.00
N ALA A 70 -10.51 12.84 -0.70
CA ALA A 70 -10.52 12.78 -2.16
C ALA A 70 -11.77 12.07 -2.72
N ALA A 71 -12.68 11.62 -1.85
CA ALA A 71 -13.99 11.07 -2.17
C ALA A 71 -15.06 12.15 -1.98
#